data_AF-A0A2N2TXD4-F1
#
_entry.id   AF-A0A2N2TXD4-F1
#
_cell.length_a   1.000
_cell.length_b   1.000
_cell.length_c   1.000
_cell.angle_alpha   90.00
_cell.angle_beta   90.00
_cell.angle_gamma   90.00
#
_symmetry.space_group_name_H-M   'P 1'
#
loop_
_entity.id
_entity.type
_entity.pdbx_description
1 polymer ?
#
loop_
_entity_poly.entity_id
_entity_poly.type
_entity_poly.pdbx_seq_one_letter_code
_entity_poly.pdbx_strand_id
1 'polypeptide(L)'
;MKRHLTILILPLLMPPAAWSQHEHHGASPATSLAAPAGARPARSEWTRQPLLLPGKNPRGERATAQLRTQGIAAAALTVFAPEGPEARRRADYPVGEDGARIAPVDPKIGNYHWVIAREESADSIKVASTAWYFGNPGDSPKELLELAKHELEIVPEPLPREHGRYRESEKWRFLVRLNGAPLAGQPLLLETEFGSRATFLTDAAGIATVLFPRDFRPAAQGEGGQGGHGRRYAKFVLSTEKEADGRRYLTAFNLSYGEDADRNKSLGWGAAFGLIGMLAATPLLRRRKGDQKTAGDAKNA
;
A
#
# COMPACT_ATOMS: atom_id res chain seq x y z
N MET A 1 -71.54 8.69 24.63
CA MET A 1 -70.48 8.50 23.61
C MET A 1 -69.28 9.36 24.00
N LYS A 2 -68.07 8.87 23.67
CA LYS A 2 -66.72 9.42 23.92
C LYS A 2 -66.16 9.19 25.34
N ARG A 3 -65.54 8.02 25.49
CA ARG A 3 -64.64 7.64 26.58
C ARG A 3 -63.25 8.26 26.33
N HIS A 4 -62.68 8.89 27.34
CA HIS A 4 -61.30 9.40 27.30
C HIS A 4 -60.33 8.28 27.68
N LEU A 5 -59.34 8.04 26.81
CA LEU A 5 -58.25 7.11 27.01
C LEU A 5 -57.01 7.92 27.42
N THR A 6 -56.57 7.77 28.66
CA THR A 6 -55.33 8.35 29.19
C THR A 6 -54.21 7.33 29.02
N ILE A 7 -53.18 7.66 28.24
CA ILE A 7 -51.99 6.82 28.05
C ILE A 7 -50.90 7.33 29.01
N LEU A 8 -50.44 6.43 29.88
CA LEU A 8 -49.33 6.64 30.81
C LEU A 8 -48.04 6.12 30.16
N ILE A 9 -46.99 6.95 30.05
CA ILE A 9 -45.67 6.56 29.55
C ILE A 9 -44.72 6.44 30.75
N LEU A 10 -44.17 5.25 30.95
CA LEU A 10 -43.20 4.92 32.01
C LEU A 10 -41.79 4.85 31.39
N PRO A 11 -40.77 5.56 31.91
CA PRO A 11 -39.39 5.42 31.43
C PRO A 11 -38.66 4.27 32.15
N LEU A 12 -38.09 3.34 31.38
CA LEU A 12 -37.17 2.31 31.86
C LEU A 12 -35.76 2.93 32.02
N LEU A 13 -35.25 2.97 33.26
CA LEU A 13 -33.83 3.21 33.56
C LEU A 13 -33.06 1.88 33.50
N MET A 14 -31.95 1.84 32.78
CA MET A 14 -30.93 0.79 32.90
C MET A 14 -29.69 1.32 33.63
N PRO A 15 -29.07 0.53 34.53
CA PRO A 15 -27.88 0.92 35.29
C PRO A 15 -26.58 0.63 34.52
N PRO A 16 -25.50 1.42 34.73
CA PRO A 16 -24.17 1.06 34.26
C PRO A 16 -23.47 0.09 35.24
N ALA A 17 -22.83 -0.94 34.69
CA ALA A 17 -21.94 -1.82 35.43
C ALA A 17 -20.60 -1.13 35.70
N ALA A 18 -20.29 -0.93 36.98
CA ALA A 18 -18.99 -0.50 37.47
C ALA A 18 -18.08 -1.73 37.64
N TRP A 19 -16.90 -1.72 37.02
CA TRP A 19 -15.82 -2.66 37.32
C TRP A 19 -14.77 -1.96 38.18
N SER A 20 -14.46 -2.63 39.28
CA SER A 20 -13.51 -2.29 40.33
C SER A 20 -12.06 -2.17 39.83
N GLN A 21 -11.35 -1.14 40.28
CA GLN A 21 -9.89 -1.09 40.32
C GLN A 21 -9.43 -1.29 41.77
N HIS A 22 -8.60 -2.31 42.01
CA HIS A 22 -7.81 -2.46 43.22
C HIS A 22 -6.38 -1.97 42.99
N GLU A 23 -5.88 -1.28 44.01
CA GLU A 23 -4.54 -0.71 44.17
C GLU A 23 -3.43 -1.78 44.23
N HIS A 24 -2.20 -1.46 43.80
CA HIS A 24 -1.13 -0.99 44.69
C HIS A 24 0.30 -1.06 44.09
N HIS A 25 1.14 -0.17 44.63
CA HIS A 25 2.62 -0.10 44.60
C HIS A 25 3.22 0.47 43.31
N GLY A 26 4.11 1.47 43.30
CA GLY A 26 4.96 2.00 44.36
C GLY A 26 6.35 2.23 43.75
N ALA A 27 6.85 3.47 43.88
CA ALA A 27 8.24 3.91 43.71
C ALA A 27 8.89 3.87 42.30
N SER A 28 9.13 5.06 41.76
CA SER A 28 10.28 5.34 40.89
C SER A 28 11.60 5.23 41.68
N PRO A 29 12.72 4.94 41.00
CA PRO A 29 13.66 6.02 40.82
C PRO A 29 14.15 6.16 39.38
N ALA A 30 14.38 7.43 39.04
CA ALA A 30 14.98 7.88 37.80
C ALA A 30 16.46 7.52 37.75
N THR A 31 16.88 6.93 36.63
CA THR A 31 18.23 7.09 36.09
C THR A 31 18.10 7.26 34.57
N SER A 32 17.58 8.40 34.12
CA SER A 32 17.74 8.79 32.71
C SER A 32 19.16 9.34 32.55
N LEU A 33 20.07 8.52 32.05
CA LEU A 33 21.32 9.01 31.48
C LEU A 33 20.93 9.95 30.33
N ALA A 34 21.25 11.23 30.51
CA ALA A 34 21.05 12.26 29.51
C ALA A 34 21.75 11.86 28.21
N ALA A 35 20.98 11.65 27.16
CA ALA A 35 21.52 11.53 25.81
C ALA A 35 22.19 12.86 25.44
N PRO A 36 23.37 12.85 24.80
CA PRO A 36 24.02 14.08 24.38
C PRO A 36 23.11 14.86 23.43
N ALA A 37 22.88 16.13 23.76
CA ALA A 37 22.17 17.08 22.93
C ALA A 37 22.89 17.21 21.59
N GLY A 38 22.32 16.62 20.54
CA GLY A 38 22.91 16.62 19.19
C GLY A 38 22.66 15.34 18.41
N ALA A 39 22.27 14.23 19.06
CA ALA A 39 21.85 13.03 18.33
C ALA A 39 20.45 13.24 17.76
N ARG A 40 20.37 13.62 16.48
CA ARG A 40 19.14 13.50 15.69
C ARG A 40 18.66 12.05 15.86
N PRO A 41 17.41 11.80 16.33
CA PRO A 41 16.96 10.43 16.54
C PRO A 41 17.15 9.66 15.25
N ALA A 42 17.95 8.58 15.31
CA ALA A 42 18.02 7.64 14.21
C ALA A 42 16.57 7.29 13.86
N ARG A 43 16.17 7.50 12.60
CA ARG A 43 14.83 7.10 12.16
C ARG A 43 14.74 5.61 12.46
N SER A 44 13.96 5.23 13.47
CA SER A 44 13.66 3.84 13.78
C SER A 44 13.33 3.15 12.47
N GLU A 45 14.04 2.07 12.15
CA GLU A 45 13.62 1.21 11.06
C GLU A 45 12.18 0.76 11.35
N TRP A 46 11.27 0.99 10.40
CA TRP A 46 9.84 0.76 10.61
C TRP A 46 9.48 -0.73 10.52
N THR A 47 10.38 -1.55 9.98
CA THR A 47 10.28 -3.01 9.89
C THR A 47 11.66 -3.63 10.05
N ARG A 48 11.68 -4.88 10.52
CA ARG A 48 12.87 -5.75 10.59
C ARG A 48 12.96 -6.72 9.41
N GLN A 49 11.98 -6.72 8.52
CA GLN A 49 11.93 -7.61 7.36
C GLN A 49 12.99 -7.21 6.32
N PRO A 50 13.47 -8.16 5.50
CA PRO A 50 14.43 -7.85 4.46
C PRO A 50 13.76 -7.04 3.35
N LEU A 51 14.39 -5.95 2.89
CA LEU A 51 13.84 -5.02 1.90
C LEU A 51 14.81 -4.70 0.77
N LEU A 52 14.24 -4.34 -0.37
CA LEU A 52 14.92 -3.63 -1.45
C LEU A 52 14.34 -2.22 -1.57
N LEU A 53 15.15 -1.20 -1.26
CA LEU A 53 14.72 0.19 -1.21
C LEU A 53 15.36 1.02 -2.33
N PRO A 54 14.64 1.97 -2.93
CA PRO A 54 15.24 2.95 -3.83
C PRO A 54 16.41 3.68 -3.15
N GLY A 55 17.54 3.71 -3.86
CA GLY A 55 18.71 4.54 -3.57
C GLY A 55 18.60 5.93 -4.18
N LYS A 56 19.67 6.71 -4.08
CA LYS A 56 19.77 8.00 -4.77
C LYS A 56 20.31 7.74 -6.18
N ASN A 57 19.48 7.97 -7.19
CA ASN A 57 19.96 8.01 -8.57
C ASN A 57 20.59 9.38 -8.87
N PRO A 58 21.67 9.42 -9.68
CA PRO A 58 22.12 10.67 -10.30
C PRO A 58 20.96 11.32 -11.07
N ARG A 59 20.81 12.64 -10.97
CA ARG A 59 19.76 13.37 -11.69
C ARG A 59 19.89 13.13 -13.20
N GLY A 60 18.75 12.86 -13.86
CA GLY A 60 18.67 12.67 -15.30
C GLY A 60 18.88 11.23 -15.77
N GLU A 61 19.30 10.33 -14.89
CA GLU A 61 19.55 8.94 -15.27
C GLU A 61 18.28 8.09 -15.15
N ARG A 62 17.67 7.76 -16.30
CA ARG A 62 16.44 6.95 -16.39
C ARG A 62 16.68 5.50 -16.81
N ALA A 63 17.89 5.20 -17.28
CA ALA A 63 18.26 3.89 -17.80
C ALA A 63 18.80 2.94 -16.72
N THR A 64 19.02 3.42 -15.50
CA THR A 64 19.47 2.60 -14.37
C THR A 64 18.71 2.98 -13.10
N ALA A 65 18.77 2.09 -12.11
CA ALA A 65 18.26 2.36 -10.78
C ALA A 65 19.20 1.85 -9.71
N GLN A 66 19.43 2.68 -8.69
CA GLN A 66 20.15 2.29 -7.49
C GLN A 66 19.17 1.65 -6.51
N LEU A 67 19.45 0.43 -6.08
CA LEU A 67 18.68 -0.28 -5.05
C LEU A 67 19.57 -0.67 -3.89
N ARG A 68 19.12 -0.36 -2.68
CA ARG A 68 19.79 -0.70 -1.42
C ARG A 68 19.09 -1.86 -0.74
N THR A 69 19.87 -2.75 -0.16
CA THR A 69 19.39 -3.80 0.73
C THR A 69 19.20 -3.26 2.15
N GLN A 70 18.22 -3.78 2.88
CA GLN A 70 18.05 -3.55 4.31
C GLN A 70 17.63 -4.88 4.95
N GLY A 71 18.18 -5.24 6.10
CA GLY A 71 17.83 -6.50 6.80
C GLY A 71 18.27 -7.79 6.09
N ILE A 72 19.12 -7.68 5.04
CA ILE A 72 19.61 -8.81 4.24
C ILE A 72 21.05 -8.57 3.77
N ALA A 73 21.89 -9.60 3.88
CA ALA A 73 23.28 -9.59 3.43
C ALA A 73 23.41 -10.32 2.08
N ALA A 74 23.08 -9.63 0.98
CA ALA A 74 23.20 -10.17 -0.37
C ALA A 74 24.42 -9.57 -1.09
N ALA A 75 25.23 -10.43 -1.72
CA ALA A 75 26.38 -9.99 -2.52
C ALA A 75 25.99 -9.43 -3.91
N ALA A 76 24.82 -9.82 -4.41
CA ALA A 76 24.26 -9.37 -5.68
C ALA A 76 22.73 -9.27 -5.62
N LEU A 77 22.16 -8.46 -6.50
CA LEU A 77 20.75 -8.46 -6.83
C LEU A 77 20.52 -9.19 -8.15
N THR A 78 19.63 -10.17 -8.16
CA THR A 78 19.18 -10.83 -9.38
C THR A 78 17.97 -10.10 -9.93
N VAL A 79 18.03 -9.66 -11.18
CA VAL A 79 16.95 -9.02 -11.92
C VAL A 79 16.38 -9.98 -12.94
N PHE A 80 15.07 -10.13 -12.95
CA PHE A 80 14.31 -10.89 -13.94
C PHE A 80 13.50 -9.93 -14.81
N ALA A 81 13.57 -10.10 -16.12
CA ALA A 81 12.79 -9.34 -17.10
C ALA A 81 11.67 -10.19 -17.72
N PRO A 82 10.58 -9.55 -18.16
CA PRO A 82 9.48 -10.23 -18.84
C PRO A 82 9.86 -10.69 -20.24
N GLU A 83 10.74 -9.96 -20.93
CA GLU A 83 11.12 -10.22 -22.32
C GLU A 83 12.60 -9.87 -22.59
N GLY A 84 13.06 -10.09 -23.82
CA GLY A 84 14.42 -9.82 -24.28
C GLY A 84 15.27 -11.09 -24.48
N PRO A 85 16.58 -10.92 -24.77
CA PRO A 85 17.51 -12.03 -24.99
C PRO A 85 17.55 -12.95 -23.77
N GLU A 86 17.43 -14.26 -23.97
CA GLU A 86 17.36 -15.26 -22.89
C GLU A 86 18.52 -15.11 -21.89
N ALA A 87 19.74 -14.92 -22.41
CA ALA A 87 20.95 -14.72 -21.61
C ALA A 87 20.92 -13.47 -20.71
N ARG A 88 20.00 -12.52 -20.95
CA ARG A 88 19.84 -11.31 -20.13
C ARG A 88 18.51 -11.27 -19.40
N ARG A 89 17.54 -12.16 -19.66
CA ARG A 89 16.26 -12.22 -18.92
C ARG A 89 16.45 -12.45 -17.43
N ARG A 90 17.60 -13.01 -17.05
CA ARG A 90 18.10 -13.05 -15.67
C ARG A 90 19.49 -12.45 -15.66
N ALA A 91 19.73 -11.45 -14.82
CA ALA A 91 21.03 -10.81 -14.69
C ALA A 91 21.34 -10.48 -13.23
N ASP A 92 22.58 -10.73 -12.82
CA ASP A 92 23.05 -10.43 -11.47
C ASP A 92 23.84 -9.10 -11.46
N TYR A 93 23.54 -8.25 -10.49
CA TYR A 93 24.16 -6.95 -10.29
C TYR A 93 24.84 -6.92 -8.92
N PRO A 94 26.16 -6.68 -8.83
CA PRO A 94 26.85 -6.69 -7.54
C PRO A 94 26.32 -5.58 -6.63
N VAL A 95 26.20 -5.91 -5.33
CA VAL A 95 25.84 -4.94 -4.29
C VAL A 95 27.11 -4.29 -3.77
N GLY A 96 27.25 -2.98 -3.98
CA GLY A 96 28.32 -2.16 -3.41
C GLY A 96 27.86 -1.40 -2.15
N GLU A 97 28.69 -0.47 -1.68
CA GLU A 97 28.43 0.34 -0.48
C GLU A 97 27.10 1.12 -0.55
N ASP A 98 26.79 1.68 -1.72
CA ASP A 98 25.55 2.43 -1.98
C ASP A 98 24.39 1.54 -2.47
N GLY A 99 24.57 0.21 -2.49
CA GLY A 99 23.65 -0.77 -3.08
C GLY A 99 24.07 -1.23 -4.48
N ALA A 100 23.15 -1.88 -5.20
CA ALA A 100 23.38 -2.31 -6.58
C ALA A 100 22.74 -1.35 -7.59
N ARG A 101 23.48 -1.09 -8.69
CA ARG A 101 22.99 -0.32 -9.83
C ARG A 101 22.42 -1.27 -10.88
N ILE A 102 21.11 -1.45 -10.86
CA ILE A 102 20.39 -2.30 -11.82
C ILE A 102 20.08 -1.55 -13.11
N ALA A 103 19.92 -2.28 -14.21
CA ALA A 103 19.58 -1.75 -15.52
C ALA A 103 18.52 -2.66 -16.18
N PRO A 104 17.75 -2.16 -17.15
CA PRO A 104 16.87 -3.02 -17.93
C PRO A 104 17.68 -3.99 -18.79
N VAL A 105 17.02 -5.10 -19.12
CA VAL A 105 17.58 -6.18 -19.93
C VAL A 105 17.83 -5.78 -21.38
N ASP A 106 17.20 -4.74 -21.87
CA ASP A 106 17.60 -4.00 -23.05
C ASP A 106 17.21 -2.53 -22.84
N PRO A 107 18.02 -1.53 -23.24
CA PRO A 107 17.62 -0.14 -23.13
C PRO A 107 16.29 0.20 -23.81
N LYS A 108 15.83 -0.60 -24.78
CA LYS A 108 14.53 -0.46 -25.46
C LYS A 108 13.39 -1.22 -24.78
N ILE A 109 13.71 -2.17 -23.90
CA ILE A 109 12.76 -3.02 -23.17
C ILE A 109 12.65 -2.51 -21.73
N GLY A 110 11.57 -1.81 -21.42
CA GLY A 110 11.30 -1.29 -20.08
C GLY A 110 10.23 -2.06 -19.34
N ASN A 111 9.26 -1.33 -18.81
CA ASN A 111 8.18 -1.85 -17.97
C ASN A 111 8.71 -2.52 -16.70
N TYR A 112 7.91 -3.41 -16.11
CA TYR A 112 8.23 -4.05 -14.83
C TYR A 112 9.28 -5.14 -14.95
N HIS A 113 10.29 -5.06 -14.09
CA HIS A 113 11.27 -6.08 -13.81
C HIS A 113 11.10 -6.54 -12.36
N TRP A 114 11.47 -7.78 -12.07
CA TRP A 114 11.46 -8.32 -10.71
C TRP A 114 12.88 -8.35 -10.17
N VAL A 115 13.08 -7.86 -8.96
CA VAL A 115 14.41 -7.78 -8.35
C VAL A 115 14.41 -8.58 -7.06
N ILE A 116 15.46 -9.38 -6.87
CA ILE A 116 15.64 -10.25 -5.71
C ILE A 116 17.02 -10.01 -5.09
N ALA A 117 17.06 -9.90 -3.77
CA ALA A 117 18.25 -10.14 -2.94
C ALA A 117 18.07 -11.47 -2.22
N ARG A 118 19.12 -12.29 -2.19
CA ARG A 118 19.15 -13.59 -1.51
C ARG A 118 20.33 -13.64 -0.53
N GLU A 119 20.06 -14.12 0.67
CA GLU A 119 21.04 -14.47 1.70
C GLU A 119 20.76 -15.92 2.10
N GLU A 120 21.78 -16.77 2.08
CA GLU A 120 21.64 -18.21 2.31
C GLU A 120 22.68 -18.67 3.32
N SER A 121 22.21 -19.40 4.34
CA SER A 121 23.02 -20.12 5.33
C SER A 121 22.73 -21.62 5.23
N ALA A 122 23.42 -22.41 6.06
CA ALA A 122 23.20 -23.86 6.13
C ALA A 122 21.76 -24.24 6.50
N ASP A 123 21.12 -23.42 7.34
CA ASP A 123 19.82 -23.67 7.96
C ASP A 123 18.70 -22.72 7.48
N SER A 124 19.04 -21.65 6.76
CA SER A 124 18.05 -20.64 6.36
C SER A 124 18.26 -20.06 4.96
N ILE A 125 17.15 -19.67 4.34
CA ILE A 125 17.13 -18.86 3.12
C ILE A 125 16.31 -17.62 3.42
N LYS A 126 16.90 -16.45 3.21
CA LYS A 126 16.24 -15.17 3.31
C LYS A 126 16.19 -14.49 1.95
N VAL A 127 15.01 -14.02 1.56
CA VAL A 127 14.78 -13.33 0.29
C VAL A 127 14.08 -12.00 0.52
N ALA A 128 14.63 -10.92 -0.06
CA ALA A 128 13.89 -9.69 -0.30
C ALA A 128 13.56 -9.58 -1.78
N SER A 129 12.34 -9.17 -2.10
CA SER A 129 11.89 -9.01 -3.48
C SER A 129 11.10 -7.72 -3.68
N THR A 130 11.19 -7.15 -4.87
CA THR A 130 10.39 -5.99 -5.27
C THR A 130 10.17 -5.98 -6.79
N ALA A 131 9.15 -5.27 -7.25
CA ALA A 131 8.99 -4.96 -8.66
C ALA A 131 9.52 -3.55 -8.94
N TRP A 132 10.34 -3.42 -9.98
CA TRP A 132 10.90 -2.15 -10.42
C TRP A 132 10.39 -1.79 -11.82
N TYR A 133 9.98 -0.54 -12.03
CA TYR A 133 9.49 -0.07 -13.33
C TYR A 133 10.56 0.76 -14.04
N PHE A 134 10.93 0.36 -15.26
CA PHE A 134 11.71 1.18 -16.18
C PHE A 134 10.79 1.84 -17.21
N GLY A 135 11.02 3.13 -17.51
CA GLY A 135 10.07 3.97 -18.24
C GLY A 135 9.86 3.67 -19.72
N ASN A 136 10.61 2.72 -20.30
CA ASN A 136 10.45 2.35 -21.70
C ASN A 136 9.27 1.38 -21.87
N PRO A 137 8.66 1.33 -23.07
CA PRO A 137 7.66 0.32 -23.39
C PRO A 137 8.20 -1.10 -23.21
N GLY A 138 7.30 -2.05 -23.01
CA GLY A 138 7.63 -3.45 -22.89
C GLY A 138 6.42 -4.29 -22.50
N ASP A 139 6.58 -5.60 -22.56
CA ASP A 139 5.53 -6.57 -22.33
C ASP A 139 4.88 -6.50 -20.95
N SER A 140 3.68 -7.05 -20.86
CA SER A 140 2.99 -7.21 -19.58
C SER A 140 3.83 -8.05 -18.62
N PRO A 141 3.89 -7.73 -17.31
CA PRO A 141 4.60 -8.56 -16.34
C PRO A 141 3.93 -9.92 -16.07
N LYS A 142 2.90 -10.32 -16.83
CA LYS A 142 2.15 -11.55 -16.56
C LYS A 142 3.06 -12.78 -16.54
N GLU A 143 3.86 -12.97 -17.58
CA GLU A 143 4.80 -14.11 -17.66
C GLU A 143 5.86 -14.04 -16.55
N LEU A 144 6.32 -12.83 -16.20
CA LEU A 144 7.27 -12.59 -15.11
C LEU A 144 6.69 -12.98 -13.73
N LEU A 145 5.40 -12.75 -13.52
CA LEU A 145 4.71 -13.12 -12.27
C LEU A 145 4.48 -14.64 -12.21
N GLU A 146 4.23 -15.30 -13.35
CA GLU A 146 4.07 -16.75 -13.45
C GLU A 146 5.38 -17.50 -13.23
N LEU A 147 6.51 -16.99 -13.73
CA LEU A 147 7.84 -17.59 -13.59
C LEU A 147 8.21 -17.84 -12.12
N ALA A 148 8.60 -19.06 -11.74
CA ALA A 148 9.16 -19.35 -10.43
C ALA A 148 10.60 -18.79 -10.32
N LYS A 149 10.83 -17.90 -9.36
CA LYS A 149 12.11 -17.18 -9.21
C LYS A 149 12.95 -17.70 -8.04
N HIS A 150 12.30 -18.25 -7.03
CA HIS A 150 12.91 -18.90 -5.86
C HIS A 150 11.86 -19.80 -5.17
N GLU A 151 12.26 -20.45 -4.08
CA GLU A 151 11.53 -21.53 -3.42
C GLU A 151 10.22 -21.01 -2.79
N LEU A 152 10.29 -20.13 -1.79
CA LEU A 152 9.12 -19.52 -1.16
C LEU A 152 8.87 -18.14 -1.76
N GLU A 153 7.78 -17.91 -2.48
CA GLU A 153 7.50 -16.65 -3.18
C GLU A 153 6.22 -15.96 -2.69
N ILE A 154 6.24 -14.62 -2.71
CA ILE A 154 5.05 -13.76 -2.58
C ILE A 154 4.89 -13.03 -3.92
N VAL A 155 3.79 -13.28 -4.62
CA VAL A 155 3.54 -12.76 -5.97
C VAL A 155 2.25 -11.93 -5.98
N PRO A 156 2.26 -10.67 -6.40
CA PRO A 156 1.05 -9.86 -6.51
C PRO A 156 0.12 -10.34 -7.64
N GLU A 157 -1.19 -10.34 -7.40
CA GLU A 157 -2.20 -10.76 -8.37
C GLU A 157 -3.37 -9.74 -8.45
N PRO A 158 -3.33 -8.75 -9.36
CA PRO A 158 -2.25 -8.40 -10.27
C PRO A 158 -1.21 -7.48 -9.62
N LEU A 159 -0.06 -7.31 -10.28
CA LEU A 159 0.80 -6.15 -10.06
C LEU A 159 0.13 -4.90 -10.66
N PRO A 160 -0.16 -3.83 -9.89
CA PRO A 160 -0.80 -2.64 -10.42
C PRO A 160 0.00 -2.00 -11.57
N ARG A 161 -0.66 -1.67 -12.68
CA ARG A 161 -0.04 -1.07 -13.89
C ARG A 161 -0.53 0.36 -14.14
N GLU A 162 0.20 1.09 -14.97
CA GLU A 162 -0.16 2.42 -15.48
C GLU A 162 -0.46 3.45 -14.38
N HIS A 163 -1.73 3.78 -14.16
CA HIS A 163 -2.24 4.68 -13.12
C HIS A 163 -2.74 3.94 -11.86
N GLY A 164 -2.74 2.61 -11.90
CA GLY A 164 -3.02 1.72 -10.79
C GLY A 164 -1.90 1.70 -9.76
N ARG A 165 -2.27 1.51 -8.51
CA ARG A 165 -1.34 1.36 -7.37
C ARG A 165 -2.12 0.68 -6.25
N TYR A 166 -1.40 0.06 -5.31
CA TYR A 166 -1.99 -0.28 -4.03
C TYR A 166 -2.46 1.00 -3.33
N ARG A 167 -3.62 0.98 -2.69
CA ARG A 167 -4.17 2.13 -1.96
C ARG A 167 -4.73 1.70 -0.62
N GLU A 168 -4.68 2.63 0.34
CA GLU A 168 -5.44 2.49 1.60
C GLU A 168 -6.89 2.08 1.32
N SER A 169 -7.48 1.32 2.25
CA SER A 169 -8.88 0.87 2.20
C SER A 169 -9.23 -0.10 1.06
N GLU A 170 -8.29 -0.39 0.15
CA GLU A 170 -8.49 -1.37 -0.92
C GLU A 170 -7.98 -2.76 -0.52
N LYS A 171 -8.62 -3.79 -1.08
CA LYS A 171 -8.20 -5.19 -0.95
C LYS A 171 -7.42 -5.60 -2.19
N TRP A 172 -6.26 -6.22 -1.98
CA TRP A 172 -5.37 -6.69 -3.03
C TRP A 172 -4.98 -8.15 -2.77
N ARG A 173 -4.80 -8.93 -3.84
CA ARG A 173 -4.51 -10.36 -3.73
C ARG A 173 -3.02 -10.61 -3.93
N PHE A 174 -2.49 -11.54 -3.15
CA PHE A 174 -1.11 -12.00 -3.24
C PHE A 174 -1.09 -13.52 -3.18
N LEU A 175 -0.50 -14.15 -4.20
CA LEU A 175 -0.21 -15.58 -4.22
C LEU A 175 1.04 -15.86 -3.41
N VAL A 176 0.94 -16.80 -2.47
CA VAL A 176 2.08 -17.41 -1.80
C VAL A 176 2.26 -18.82 -2.32
N ARG A 177 3.47 -19.15 -2.75
CA ARG A 177 3.80 -20.48 -3.28
C ARG A 177 5.14 -20.97 -2.75
N LEU A 178 5.25 -22.29 -2.59
CA LEU A 178 6.48 -22.98 -2.26
C LEU A 178 6.84 -23.93 -3.40
N ASN A 179 8.03 -23.77 -3.97
CA ASN A 179 8.53 -24.55 -5.11
C ASN A 179 7.54 -24.54 -6.29
N GLY A 180 6.94 -23.37 -6.55
CA GLY A 180 5.95 -23.18 -7.62
C GLY A 180 4.52 -23.61 -7.26
N ALA A 181 4.30 -24.37 -6.19
CA ALA A 181 2.97 -24.84 -5.79
C ALA A 181 2.28 -23.86 -4.81
N PRO A 182 0.97 -23.57 -4.97
CA PRO A 182 0.25 -22.68 -4.06
C PRO A 182 0.27 -23.22 -2.63
N LEU A 183 0.50 -22.32 -1.66
CA LEU A 183 0.66 -22.70 -0.26
C LEU A 183 -0.53 -22.23 0.55
N ALA A 184 -1.45 -23.15 0.87
CA ALA A 184 -2.68 -22.86 1.61
C ALA A 184 -2.46 -22.71 3.13
N GLY A 185 -3.27 -21.87 3.77
CA GLY A 185 -3.21 -21.62 5.22
C GLY A 185 -1.94 -20.93 5.69
N GLN A 186 -1.13 -20.40 4.77
CA GLN A 186 0.14 -19.74 5.05
C GLN A 186 -0.10 -18.33 5.61
N PRO A 187 0.48 -17.99 6.77
CA PRO A 187 0.48 -16.62 7.27
C PRO A 187 1.26 -15.68 6.34
N LEU A 188 0.66 -14.54 6.04
CA LEU A 188 1.26 -13.41 5.33
C LEU A 188 1.14 -12.16 6.20
N LEU A 189 2.27 -11.67 6.70
CA LEU A 189 2.34 -10.48 7.53
C LEU A 189 2.50 -9.24 6.65
N LEU A 190 1.60 -8.28 6.81
CA LEU A 190 1.74 -6.92 6.30
C LEU A 190 2.34 -6.03 7.39
N GLU A 191 3.36 -5.24 7.04
CA GLU A 191 3.81 -4.08 7.80
C GLU A 191 3.84 -2.84 6.90
N THR A 192 3.47 -1.67 7.43
CA THR A 192 3.53 -0.38 6.71
C THR A 192 4.51 0.59 7.34
N GLU A 193 4.99 1.56 6.57
CA GLU A 193 5.90 2.63 7.01
C GLU A 193 5.34 3.46 8.18
N PHE A 194 4.00 3.50 8.33
CA PHE A 194 3.35 4.20 9.44
C PHE A 194 3.11 3.33 10.67
N GLY A 195 3.49 2.05 10.63
CA GLY A 195 3.52 1.14 11.77
C GLY A 195 2.33 0.20 11.89
N SER A 196 1.41 0.20 10.91
CA SER A 196 0.32 -0.78 10.89
C SER A 196 0.87 -2.18 10.66
N ARG A 197 0.31 -3.16 11.36
CA ARG A 197 0.63 -4.57 11.20
C ARG A 197 -0.64 -5.41 11.11
N ALA A 198 -0.70 -6.34 10.19
CA ALA A 198 -1.84 -7.25 10.04
C ALA A 198 -1.36 -8.59 9.46
N THR A 199 -1.96 -9.69 9.90
CA THR A 199 -1.68 -11.03 9.36
C THR A 199 -2.89 -11.52 8.58
N PHE A 200 -2.65 -12.03 7.39
CA PHE A 200 -3.64 -12.65 6.51
C PHE A 200 -3.27 -14.12 6.32
N LEU A 201 -4.26 -14.98 6.13
CA LEU A 201 -4.03 -16.39 5.77
C LEU A 201 -4.34 -16.57 4.29
N THR A 202 -3.53 -17.40 3.63
CA THR A 202 -3.83 -17.81 2.26
C THR A 202 -4.95 -18.84 2.20
N ASP A 203 -5.76 -18.77 1.14
CA ASP A 203 -6.81 -19.75 0.85
C ASP A 203 -6.25 -21.03 0.19
N ALA A 204 -7.13 -21.93 -0.25
CA ALA A 204 -6.74 -23.18 -0.92
C ALA A 204 -5.96 -22.98 -2.23
N ALA A 205 -6.10 -21.81 -2.87
CA ALA A 205 -5.34 -21.44 -4.06
C ALA A 205 -4.02 -20.72 -3.71
N GLY A 206 -3.65 -20.66 -2.43
CA GLY A 206 -2.46 -19.96 -1.96
C GLY A 206 -2.63 -18.43 -1.95
N ILE A 207 -3.85 -17.91 -2.06
CA ILE A 207 -4.10 -16.48 -2.18
C ILE A 207 -4.44 -15.85 -0.83
N ALA A 208 -3.68 -14.84 -0.43
CA ALA A 208 -4.05 -13.94 0.65
C ALA A 208 -4.71 -12.68 0.08
N THR A 209 -5.91 -12.35 0.58
CA THR A 209 -6.56 -11.06 0.28
C THR A 209 -6.20 -10.05 1.36
N VAL A 210 -5.25 -9.17 1.04
CA VAL A 210 -4.66 -8.18 1.95
C VAL A 210 -5.47 -6.88 1.88
N LEU A 211 -5.99 -6.44 3.01
CA LEU A 211 -6.56 -5.09 3.16
C LEU A 211 -5.44 -4.11 3.53
N PHE A 212 -5.23 -3.09 2.70
CA PHE A 212 -4.30 -2.01 3.02
C PHE A 212 -4.94 -1.08 4.08
N PRO A 213 -4.27 -0.85 5.21
CA PRO A 213 -4.82 -0.06 6.31
C PRO A 213 -4.97 1.41 5.92
N ARG A 214 -5.83 2.13 6.62
CA ARG A 214 -6.00 3.58 6.50
C ARG A 214 -5.17 4.31 7.56
N ASP A 215 -3.85 4.33 7.40
CA ASP A 215 -2.87 4.75 8.39
C ASP A 215 -2.00 5.95 7.97
N PHE A 216 -2.29 6.58 6.83
CA PHE A 216 -1.65 7.84 6.46
C PHE A 216 -1.89 8.91 7.53
N ARG A 217 -0.82 9.50 8.04
CA ARG A 217 -0.93 10.59 9.02
C ARG A 217 -1.57 11.83 8.37
N PRO A 218 -2.29 12.70 9.08
CA PRO A 218 -2.71 13.99 8.52
C PRO A 218 -1.53 14.77 7.95
N ALA A 219 -1.71 15.44 6.82
CA ALA A 219 -0.66 16.31 6.27
C ALA A 219 -0.38 17.46 7.25
N ALA A 220 0.89 17.70 7.60
CA ALA A 220 1.23 18.84 8.46
C ALA A 220 0.98 20.15 7.69
N GLN A 221 0.43 21.16 8.37
CA GLN A 221 0.30 22.50 7.79
C GLN A 221 1.69 23.01 7.37
N GLY A 222 1.87 23.27 6.07
CA GLY A 222 3.14 23.76 5.51
C GLY A 222 4.00 22.73 4.77
N GLU A 223 3.69 21.42 4.81
CA GLU A 223 4.32 20.43 3.90
C GLU A 223 3.82 20.55 2.46
N GLY A 224 2.74 21.31 2.25
CA GLY A 224 2.34 21.85 0.96
C GLY A 224 2.88 23.27 0.77
N GLY A 225 4.20 23.42 0.62
CA GLY A 225 4.75 24.65 0.05
C GLY A 225 4.05 24.94 -1.28
N GLN A 226 3.76 26.22 -1.55
CA GLN A 226 3.10 26.75 -2.75
C GLN A 226 3.20 25.79 -3.97
N GLY A 227 2.15 24.98 -4.18
CA GLY A 227 2.09 23.94 -5.24
C GLY A 227 1.94 22.47 -4.79
N GLY A 228 1.86 22.17 -3.49
CA GLY A 228 1.78 20.80 -2.95
C GLY A 228 0.46 20.03 -3.17
N HIS A 229 0.05 19.80 -4.42
CA HIS A 229 -1.07 18.91 -4.79
C HIS A 229 -0.62 17.48 -5.15
N GLY A 230 0.49 17.00 -4.56
CA GLY A 230 1.02 15.67 -4.84
C GLY A 230 0.28 14.56 -4.11
N ARG A 231 -0.07 13.47 -4.81
CA ARG A 231 -0.55 12.23 -4.16
C ARG A 231 0.52 11.73 -3.17
N ARG A 232 0.11 11.39 -1.95
CA ARG A 232 1.01 10.88 -0.90
C ARG A 232 1.20 9.38 -1.05
N TYR A 233 2.40 8.91 -0.70
CA TYR A 233 2.81 7.51 -0.77
C TYR A 233 3.52 7.10 0.50
N ALA A 234 3.41 5.82 0.83
CA ALA A 234 4.12 5.17 1.93
C ALA A 234 4.55 3.77 1.48
N LYS A 235 5.55 3.22 2.17
CA LYS A 235 6.06 1.86 1.89
C LYS A 235 5.28 0.81 2.66
N PHE A 236 5.23 -0.39 2.09
CA PHE A 236 4.78 -1.59 2.80
C PHE A 236 5.70 -2.76 2.49
N VAL A 237 5.66 -3.76 3.37
CA VAL A 237 6.28 -5.07 3.15
C VAL A 237 5.25 -6.15 3.50
N LEU A 238 5.21 -7.17 2.66
CA LEU A 238 4.57 -8.44 2.95
C LEU A 238 5.67 -9.45 3.24
N SER A 239 5.57 -10.21 4.33
CA SER A 239 6.51 -11.28 4.63
C SER A 239 5.82 -12.56 5.04
N THR A 240 6.49 -13.67 4.76
CA THR A 240 6.03 -15.00 5.14
C THR A 240 7.23 -15.87 5.48
N GLU A 241 7.03 -16.78 6.44
CA GLU A 241 8.05 -17.72 6.87
C GLU A 241 7.52 -19.15 6.79
N LYS A 242 8.36 -20.07 6.33
CA LYS A 242 8.01 -21.48 6.25
C LYS A 242 9.22 -22.32 6.61
N GLU A 243 9.03 -23.31 7.47
CA GLU A 243 9.98 -24.40 7.62
C GLU A 243 9.59 -25.54 6.68
N ALA A 244 10.55 -25.99 5.88
CA ALA A 244 10.43 -27.13 4.98
C ALA A 244 11.81 -27.78 4.82
N ASP A 245 11.87 -29.11 4.73
CA ASP A 245 13.11 -29.87 4.49
C ASP A 245 14.25 -29.52 5.46
N GLY A 246 13.93 -29.21 6.72
CA GLY A 246 14.90 -28.82 7.75
C GLY A 246 15.50 -27.42 7.58
N ARG A 247 14.97 -26.60 6.67
CA ARG A 247 15.41 -25.22 6.41
C ARG A 247 14.30 -24.23 6.72
N ARG A 248 14.68 -23.06 7.24
CA ARG A 248 13.77 -21.93 7.43
C ARG A 248 13.85 -20.99 6.23
N TYR A 249 12.73 -20.81 5.56
CA TYR A 249 12.55 -19.87 4.46
C TYR A 249 11.87 -18.61 5.02
N LEU A 250 12.50 -17.45 4.80
CA LEU A 250 11.91 -16.13 5.03
C LEU A 250 11.89 -15.38 3.72
N THR A 251 10.71 -15.03 3.23
CA THR A 251 10.54 -14.22 2.03
C THR A 251 9.78 -12.96 2.35
N ALA A 252 10.28 -11.84 1.84
CA ALA A 252 9.60 -10.55 1.89
C ALA A 252 9.44 -9.95 0.48
N PHE A 253 8.32 -9.29 0.27
CA PHE A 253 8.00 -8.51 -0.92
C PHE A 253 7.61 -7.10 -0.50
N ASN A 254 8.28 -6.08 -1.05
CA ASN A 254 8.04 -4.69 -0.68
C ASN A 254 7.75 -3.78 -1.87
N LEU A 255 6.88 -2.79 -1.65
CA LEU A 255 6.48 -1.78 -2.63
C LEU A 255 5.90 -0.56 -1.91
N SER A 256 5.24 0.31 -2.67
CA SER A 256 4.55 1.49 -2.15
C SER A 256 3.04 1.38 -2.31
N TYR A 257 2.30 1.99 -1.40
CA TYR A 257 0.84 2.20 -1.48
C TYR A 257 0.53 3.70 -1.34
N GLY A 258 -0.61 4.11 -1.88
CA GLY A 258 -1.08 5.49 -1.89
C GLY A 258 -2.20 5.75 -0.88
N GLU A 259 -2.34 7.02 -0.49
CA GLU A 259 -3.46 7.49 0.31
C GLU A 259 -4.80 7.28 -0.42
N ASP A 260 -5.86 6.98 0.33
CA ASP A 260 -7.21 6.81 -0.20
C ASP A 260 -7.65 8.10 -0.95
N ALA A 261 -8.15 7.93 -2.18
CA ALA A 261 -8.58 9.05 -3.02
C ALA A 261 -9.83 9.76 -2.47
N ASP A 262 -10.62 9.06 -1.67
CA ASP A 262 -11.87 9.57 -1.10
C ASP A 262 -11.72 10.00 0.36
N ARG A 263 -10.51 9.94 0.91
CA ARG A 263 -10.21 10.22 2.32
C ARG A 263 -10.75 11.53 2.84
N ASN A 264 -10.70 12.57 2.00
CA ASN A 264 -11.13 13.93 2.32
C ASN A 264 -12.42 14.34 1.59
N LYS A 265 -13.10 13.41 0.91
CA LYS A 265 -14.36 13.69 0.23
C LYS A 265 -15.52 13.44 1.18
N SER A 266 -16.31 14.49 1.42
CA SER A 266 -17.58 14.35 2.16
C SER A 266 -18.73 14.25 1.17
N LEU A 267 -19.33 13.07 1.07
CA LEU A 267 -20.56 12.86 0.29
C LEU A 267 -21.71 13.74 0.82
N GLY A 268 -21.74 13.97 2.14
CA GLY A 268 -22.73 14.85 2.77
C GLY A 268 -22.62 16.30 2.33
N TRP A 269 -21.40 16.84 2.25
CA TRP A 269 -21.19 18.20 1.70
C TRP A 269 -21.53 18.27 0.22
N GLY A 270 -21.17 17.26 -0.57
CA GLY A 270 -21.56 17.18 -1.98
C GLY A 270 -23.08 17.20 -2.19
N ALA A 271 -23.82 16.43 -1.38
CA ALA A 271 -25.28 16.43 -1.40
C ALA A 271 -25.88 17.78 -0.98
N ALA A 272 -25.33 18.41 0.08
CA ALA A 272 -25.78 19.72 0.54
C ALA A 272 -25.59 20.80 -0.54
N PHE A 273 -24.41 20.86 -1.18
CA PHE A 273 -24.16 21.78 -2.29
C PHE A 273 -25.07 21.50 -3.50
N GLY A 274 -25.31 20.23 -3.82
CA GLY A 274 -26.23 19.84 -4.90
C GLY A 274 -27.66 20.33 -4.64
N LEU A 275 -28.17 20.18 -3.42
CA LEU A 275 -29.50 20.66 -3.03
C LEU A 275 -29.59 22.19 -3.08
N ILE A 276 -28.58 22.91 -2.59
CA ILE A 276 -28.53 24.37 -2.65
C ILE A 276 -28.52 24.83 -4.12
N GLY A 277 -27.70 24.20 -4.98
CA GLY A 277 -27.65 24.51 -6.40
C GLY A 277 -28.99 24.28 -7.10
N MET A 278 -29.71 23.21 -6.76
CA MET A 278 -31.04 22.92 -7.32
C MET A 278 -32.08 23.98 -6.89
N LEU A 279 -32.07 24.38 -5.62
CA LEU A 279 -32.93 25.47 -5.14
C LEU A 279 -32.62 26.80 -5.82
N ALA A 280 -31.34 27.12 -6.02
CA ALA A 280 -30.91 28.33 -6.73
C ALA A 280 -31.25 28.32 -8.23
N ALA A 281 -31.34 27.15 -8.87
CA ALA A 281 -31.70 27.00 -10.28
C ALA A 281 -33.22 27.04 -10.53
N THR A 282 -34.03 26.82 -9.50
CA THR A 282 -35.50 26.81 -9.59
C THR A 282 -36.12 28.10 -10.19
N PRO A 283 -35.65 29.32 -9.86
CA PRO A 283 -36.17 30.56 -10.46
C PRO A 283 -35.84 30.70 -11.96
N LEU A 284 -34.69 30.16 -12.42
CA LEU A 284 -34.24 30.23 -13.81
C LEU A 284 -35.10 29.32 -14.72
N LEU A 285 -35.48 28.14 -14.23
CA LEU A 285 -36.39 27.24 -14.93
C LEU A 285 -37.82 27.80 -15.04
N ARG A 286 -38.23 28.62 -14.07
CA ARG A 286 -39.54 29.27 -14.07
C ARG A 286 -39.64 30.39 -15.11
N ARG A 287 -38.53 31.08 -15.41
CA ARG A 287 -38.48 32.13 -16.46
C ARG A 287 -38.56 31.56 -17.88
N ARG A 288 -37.96 30.40 -18.14
CA ARG A 288 -37.96 29.80 -19.50
C ARG A 288 -39.34 29.32 -19.97
N LYS A 289 -40.27 29.06 -19.06
CA LYS A 289 -41.67 28.70 -19.37
C LYS A 289 -42.55 29.91 -19.72
N GLY A 290 -42.08 31.14 -19.44
CA GLY A 290 -42.73 32.38 -19.84
C GLY A 290 -42.49 32.71 -21.32
N ASP A 291 -41.27 32.50 -21.82
CA ASP A 291 -40.88 32.89 -23.19
C ASP A 291 -41.35 31.91 -24.27
N GLN A 292 -41.66 30.65 -23.95
CA GLN A 292 -42.20 29.69 -24.92
C GLN A 292 -43.70 29.86 -25.17
N LYS A 293 -44.43 30.59 -24.33
CA LYS A 293 -45.89 30.78 -24.51
C LYS A 293 -46.24 31.93 -25.45
N THR A 294 -45.28 32.80 -25.78
CA THR A 294 -45.45 33.94 -26.69
C THR A 294 -45.01 33.66 -28.14
N ALA A 295 -44.35 32.53 -28.42
CA ALA A 295 -43.91 32.16 -29.76
C ALA A 295 -44.93 31.28 -30.54
N GLY A 296 -46.01 30.83 -29.90
CA GLY A 296 -47.03 29.95 -30.52
C GLY A 296 -48.21 30.68 -31.18
N ASP A 297 -48.44 31.96 -30.86
CA ASP A 297 -49.64 32.70 -31.30
C ASP A 297 -49.40 33.63 -32.51
N ALA A 298 -48.17 33.71 -33.02
CA ALA A 298 -47.83 34.57 -34.15
C ALA A 298 -47.84 33.82 -35.51
N LYS A 299 -48.87 33.00 -35.78
CA LYS A 299 -48.99 32.30 -37.06
C LYS A 299 -50.37 32.24 -37.72
N ASN A 300 -51.35 33.01 -37.25
CA ASN A 300 -52.61 33.23 -37.96
C ASN A 300 -53.00 34.71 -37.91
N ALA A 301 -52.46 35.51 -38.82
CA ALA A 301 -52.99 36.81 -39.23
C ALA A 301 -52.64 37.01 -40.71
#